data_AF-A0A7W0SL83-F1
#
_entry.id   AF-A0A7W0SL83-F1
#
_cell.length_a   1.000
_cell.length_b   1.000
_cell.length_c   1.000
_cell.angle_alpha   90.00
_cell.angle_beta   90.00
_cell.angle_gamma   90.00
#
_symmetry.space_group_name_H-M   'P 1'
#
loop_
_entity.id
_entity.type
_entity.pdbx_description
1 polymer ?
#
loop_
_entity_poly.entity_id
_entity_poly.type
_entity_poly.pdbx_seq_one_letter_code
_entity_poly.pdbx_strand_id
1 'polypeptide(L)'
;MRRLISISVLAAAVAVVAGATWASAKGPDWTQLDEQGWDCPVVFGAVHCAPPGGLARVGSGEAETMTFLVFSTSDGSFRGTEHIVRADIFNGQPCPTDPPSRQYTYLNAGPHDIGLDYYACHRYDSSF
;
A
#
# COMPACT_ATOMS: atom_id res chain seq x y z
N MET A 1 -62.57 43.53 13.77
CA MET A 1 -61.93 44.86 13.74
C MET A 1 -60.61 44.76 12.97
N ARG A 2 -60.42 45.60 11.95
CA ARG A 2 -59.17 45.77 11.18
C ARG A 2 -58.12 46.56 12.00
N ARG A 3 -56.82 46.25 11.82
CA ARG A 3 -55.62 47.15 11.82
C ARG A 3 -54.37 46.26 11.70
N LEU A 4 -53.79 46.08 10.51
CA LEU A 4 -52.70 46.85 9.86
C LEU A 4 -51.28 46.67 10.46
N ILE A 5 -50.49 45.84 9.75
CA ILE A 5 -49.11 46.01 9.25
C ILE A 5 -48.09 46.77 10.14
N SER A 6 -46.93 46.15 10.43
CA SER A 6 -45.59 46.73 10.17
C SER A 6 -44.46 45.70 10.34
N ILE A 7 -43.61 45.66 9.31
CA ILE A 7 -42.42 44.82 9.13
C ILE A 7 -41.26 45.39 9.95
N SER A 8 -40.42 44.54 10.54
CA SER A 8 -39.01 44.86 10.79
C SER A 8 -38.17 43.60 10.71
N VAL A 9 -37.41 43.53 9.62
CA VAL A 9 -36.30 42.61 9.35
C VAL A 9 -35.20 42.86 10.38
N LEU A 10 -34.68 41.81 11.01
CA LEU A 10 -33.29 41.81 11.42
C LEU A 10 -32.69 40.42 11.16
N ALA A 11 -31.89 40.37 10.10
CA ALA A 11 -31.04 39.25 9.73
C ALA A 11 -29.84 39.18 10.68
N ALA A 12 -29.55 37.98 11.18
CA ALA A 12 -28.22 37.59 11.62
C ALA A 12 -28.06 36.08 11.39
N ALA A 13 -27.84 35.71 10.14
CA ALA A 13 -27.30 34.39 9.82
C ALA A 13 -25.83 34.38 10.24
N VAL A 14 -25.54 33.84 11.42
CA VAL A 14 -24.17 33.41 11.74
C VAL A 14 -23.98 32.07 11.07
N ALA A 15 -23.61 32.10 9.80
CA ALA A 15 -23.06 30.93 9.12
C ALA A 15 -21.70 30.65 9.76
N VAL A 16 -21.66 29.74 10.75
CA VAL A 16 -20.42 29.12 11.17
C VAL A 16 -19.97 28.25 10.00
N VAL A 17 -19.20 28.84 9.09
CA VAL A 17 -18.38 28.06 8.16
C VAL A 17 -17.25 27.49 9.01
N ALA A 18 -17.55 26.41 9.73
CA ALA A 18 -16.51 25.56 10.27
C ALA A 18 -15.72 25.08 9.06
N GLY A 19 -14.53 25.67 8.86
CA GLY A 19 -13.60 25.21 7.85
C GLY A 19 -13.26 23.77 8.15
N ALA A 20 -13.96 22.84 7.50
CA ALA A 20 -13.51 21.48 7.40
C ALA A 20 -12.21 21.53 6.62
N THR A 21 -11.08 21.60 7.33
CA THR A 21 -9.80 21.25 6.75
C THR A 21 -9.96 19.81 6.28
N TRP A 22 -9.98 19.60 4.96
CA TRP A 22 -9.87 18.27 4.39
C TRP A 22 -8.52 17.73 4.88
N ALA A 23 -8.56 16.94 5.95
CA ALA A 23 -7.38 16.24 6.40
C ALA A 23 -7.01 15.30 5.25
N SER A 24 -5.91 15.58 4.56
CA SER A 24 -5.31 14.61 3.67
C SER A 24 -5.07 13.37 4.51
N ALA A 25 -5.76 12.27 4.22
CA ALA A 25 -5.46 11.00 4.84
C ALA A 25 -3.97 10.73 4.57
N LYS A 26 -3.16 10.72 5.62
CA LYS A 26 -1.77 10.30 5.52
C LYS A 26 -1.81 8.88 4.94
N GLY A 27 -1.02 8.62 3.89
CA GLY A 27 -0.93 7.28 3.31
C GLY A 27 -0.55 6.24 4.36
N PRO A 28 -0.60 4.94 4.02
CA PRO A 28 -0.22 3.89 4.95
C PRO A 28 1.20 4.15 5.50
N ASP A 29 1.39 3.86 6.79
CA ASP A 29 2.64 4.04 7.52
C ASP A 29 3.07 2.65 8.01
N TRP A 30 4.24 2.19 7.58
CA TRP A 30 4.64 0.80 7.83
C TRP A 30 4.86 0.51 9.32
N THR A 31 5.26 1.50 10.12
CA THR A 31 5.39 1.32 11.57
C THR A 31 4.02 1.13 12.22
N GLN A 32 3.00 1.82 11.72
CA GLN A 32 1.63 1.64 12.19
C GLN A 32 1.07 0.26 11.79
N LEU A 33 1.49 -0.31 10.66
CA LEU A 33 1.13 -1.67 10.26
C LEU A 33 1.79 -2.71 11.18
N ASP A 34 3.09 -2.54 11.45
CA ASP A 34 3.86 -3.39 12.37
C ASP A 34 3.24 -3.41 13.77
N GLU A 35 2.86 -2.24 14.31
CA GLU A 35 2.11 -2.12 15.57
C GLU A 35 0.75 -2.82 15.57
N GLN A 36 0.15 -3.02 14.38
CA GLN A 36 -1.11 -3.75 14.19
C GLN A 36 -0.89 -5.25 13.87
N GLY A 37 0.34 -5.74 14.00
CA GLY A 37 0.69 -7.15 13.85
C GLY A 37 0.95 -7.59 12.40
N TRP A 38 1.18 -6.65 11.49
CA TRP A 38 1.72 -6.98 10.17
C TRP A 38 3.19 -7.37 10.29
N ASP A 39 3.64 -8.30 9.45
CA ASP A 39 5.06 -8.62 9.35
C ASP A 39 5.70 -7.66 8.33
N CYS A 40 6.62 -6.80 8.78
CA CYS A 40 7.27 -5.77 7.93
C CYS A 40 8.80 -5.92 7.82
N PRO A 41 9.34 -7.06 7.32
CA PRO A 41 10.78 -7.22 7.15
C PRO A 41 11.38 -6.27 6.11
N VAL A 42 12.68 -5.98 6.26
CA VAL A 42 13.48 -5.34 5.21
C VAL A 42 14.00 -6.41 4.25
N VAL A 43 13.64 -6.31 2.98
CA VAL A 43 14.07 -7.21 1.89
C VAL A 43 14.63 -6.33 0.77
N PHE A 44 15.86 -6.62 0.33
CA PHE A 44 16.58 -5.83 -0.67
C PHE A 44 16.55 -4.30 -0.44
N GLY A 45 16.63 -3.86 0.82
CA GLY A 45 16.69 -2.43 1.18
C GLY A 45 15.34 -1.70 1.17
N ALA A 46 14.22 -2.40 1.01
CA ALA A 46 12.87 -1.85 1.17
C ALA A 46 12.08 -2.63 2.23
N VAL A 47 11.15 -1.96 2.92
CA VAL A 47 10.26 -2.59 3.90
C VAL A 47 9.10 -3.24 3.14
N HIS A 48 8.89 -4.53 3.33
CA HIS A 48 7.81 -5.29 2.70
C HIS A 48 6.83 -5.75 3.77
N CYS A 49 5.67 -5.10 3.85
CA CYS A 49 4.66 -5.44 4.84
C CYS A 49 3.65 -6.46 4.30
N ALA A 50 3.56 -7.59 4.99
CA ALA A 50 2.55 -8.62 4.79
C ALA A 50 1.46 -8.51 5.87
N PRO A 51 0.18 -8.79 5.55
CA PRO A 51 -0.86 -8.89 6.57
C PRO A 51 -0.52 -9.98 7.59
N PRO A 52 -1.08 -9.94 8.81
CA PRO A 52 -0.80 -10.93 9.85
C PRO A 52 -0.91 -12.39 9.34
N GLY A 53 0.17 -13.17 9.53
CA GLY A 53 0.27 -14.56 9.07
C GLY A 53 0.57 -14.73 7.58
N GLY A 54 0.61 -13.66 6.80
CA GLY A 54 0.92 -13.68 5.38
C GLY A 54 2.33 -14.20 5.10
N LEU A 55 3.32 -13.71 5.85
CA LEU A 55 4.72 -14.12 5.65
C LEU A 55 4.93 -15.61 5.95
N ALA A 56 4.28 -16.14 7.00
CA ALA A 56 4.29 -17.57 7.33
C ALA A 56 3.68 -18.44 6.22
N ARG A 57 2.58 -18.01 5.60
CA ARG A 57 1.96 -18.72 4.47
C ARG A 57 2.84 -18.69 3.22
N VAL A 58 3.58 -17.60 2.99
CA VAL A 58 4.56 -17.52 1.90
C VAL A 58 5.73 -18.47 2.15
N GLY A 59 6.35 -18.41 3.33
CA GLY A 59 7.51 -19.23 3.69
C GLY A 59 7.22 -20.73 3.76
N SER A 60 5.97 -21.13 4.00
CA SER A 60 5.53 -22.53 3.96
C SER A 60 5.10 -23.02 2.56
N GLY A 61 5.04 -22.13 1.56
CA GLY A 61 4.52 -22.45 0.22
C GLY A 61 2.99 -22.57 0.13
N GLU A 62 2.26 -22.34 1.23
CA GLU A 62 0.79 -22.42 1.28
C GLU A 62 0.13 -21.33 0.42
N ALA A 63 0.69 -20.12 0.42
CA ALA A 63 0.19 -19.03 -0.38
C ALA A 63 0.46 -19.27 -1.87
N GLU A 64 -0.59 -19.41 -2.69
CA GLU A 64 -0.42 -19.41 -4.15
C GLU A 64 0.05 -18.03 -4.65
N THR A 65 -0.47 -16.97 -4.03
CA THR A 65 -0.06 -15.59 -4.29
C THR A 65 -0.09 -14.78 -3.00
N MET A 66 0.68 -13.69 -2.96
CA MET A 66 0.65 -12.69 -1.89
C MET A 66 0.87 -11.30 -2.48
N THR A 67 0.34 -10.27 -1.83
CA THR A 67 0.64 -8.88 -2.16
C THR A 67 1.19 -8.19 -0.92
N PHE A 68 2.38 -7.61 -1.05
CA PHE A 68 3.03 -6.83 -0.01
C PHE A 68 2.83 -5.34 -0.26
N LEU A 69 2.72 -4.56 0.81
CA LEU A 69 2.88 -3.11 0.75
C LEU A 69 4.37 -2.79 0.89
N VAL A 70 4.93 -1.99 -0.03
CA VAL A 70 6.36 -1.71 -0.05
C VAL A 70 6.64 -0.26 0.29
N PHE A 71 7.57 -0.05 1.22
CA PHE A 71 7.97 1.26 1.71
C PHE A 71 9.47 1.47 1.57
N SER A 72 9.85 2.72 1.37
CA SER A 72 11.23 3.15 1.38
C SER A 72 11.81 3.05 2.79
N THR A 73 13.02 2.47 2.92
CA THR A 73 13.76 2.50 4.19
C THR A 73 14.38 3.87 4.48
N SER A 74 14.53 4.74 3.49
CA SER A 74 15.19 6.05 3.66
C SER A 74 14.30 7.11 4.29
N ASP A 75 13.02 7.14 3.91
CA ASP A 75 12.05 8.17 4.33
C ASP A 75 10.70 7.60 4.78
N GLY A 76 10.54 6.26 4.77
CA GLY A 76 9.31 5.58 5.17
C GLY A 76 8.15 5.74 4.17
N SER A 77 8.38 6.37 3.02
CA SER A 77 7.32 6.64 2.04
C SER A 77 6.80 5.34 1.41
N PHE A 78 5.49 5.28 1.18
CA PHE A 78 4.87 4.20 0.42
C PHE A 78 5.32 4.26 -1.06
N ARG A 79 5.94 3.20 -1.56
CA ARG A 79 6.43 3.11 -2.95
C ARG A 79 5.40 2.47 -3.87
N GLY A 80 4.65 1.50 -3.35
CA GLY A 80 3.68 0.73 -4.12
C GLY A 80 3.49 -0.65 -3.53
N THR A 81 3.16 -1.63 -4.38
CA THR A 81 2.97 -3.02 -3.95
C THR A 81 3.89 -3.96 -4.69
N GLU A 82 4.26 -5.07 -4.06
CA GLU A 82 4.87 -6.23 -4.73
C GLU A 82 3.84 -7.36 -4.75
N HIS A 83 3.64 -7.96 -5.91
CA HIS A 83 2.82 -9.16 -6.06
C HIS A 83 3.72 -10.35 -6.34
N ILE A 84 3.57 -11.40 -5.54
CA ILE A 84 4.27 -12.67 -5.75
C ILE A 84 3.31 -13.77 -6.17
N VAL A 85 3.79 -14.66 -7.03
CA VAL A 85 3.10 -15.86 -7.53
C VAL A 85 4.01 -17.06 -7.31
N ARG A 86 3.48 -18.14 -6.73
CA ARG A 86 4.24 -19.36 -6.47
C ARG A 86 4.75 -19.96 -7.79
N ALA A 87 5.96 -20.50 -7.77
CA ALA A 87 6.69 -20.86 -8.99
C ALA A 87 6.02 -21.97 -9.82
N ASP A 88 5.37 -22.94 -9.16
CA ASP A 88 4.66 -24.05 -9.79
C ASP A 88 3.43 -23.61 -10.61
N ILE A 89 2.85 -22.45 -10.29
CA ILE A 89 1.67 -21.92 -10.97
C ILE A 89 1.97 -20.66 -11.81
N PHE A 90 3.22 -20.20 -11.84
CA PHE A 90 3.63 -19.06 -12.66
C PHE A 90 3.64 -19.45 -14.15
N ASN A 91 2.99 -18.64 -15.00
CA ASN A 91 2.77 -18.98 -16.42
C ASN A 91 3.53 -18.05 -17.39
N GLY A 92 4.54 -17.32 -16.93
CA GLY A 92 5.33 -16.43 -17.80
C GLY A 92 4.65 -15.11 -18.17
N GLN A 93 3.63 -14.68 -17.40
CA GLN A 93 3.03 -13.37 -17.60
C GLN A 93 4.06 -12.24 -17.35
N PRO A 94 3.98 -11.12 -18.09
CA PRO A 94 4.92 -10.01 -17.92
C PRO A 94 4.65 -9.20 -16.65
N CYS A 95 5.64 -8.42 -16.22
CA CYS A 95 5.51 -7.42 -15.16
C CYS A 95 5.78 -6.01 -15.72
N PRO A 96 4.83 -5.39 -16.44
CA PRO A 96 5.08 -4.16 -17.18
C PRO A 96 5.45 -2.95 -16.30
N THR A 97 5.13 -3.01 -15.01
CA THR A 97 5.33 -1.95 -14.03
C THR A 97 6.70 -1.95 -13.38
N ASP A 98 7.52 -2.96 -13.62
CA ASP A 98 8.82 -3.16 -12.95
C ASP A 98 9.99 -3.09 -13.95
N PRO A 99 10.37 -1.89 -14.42
CA PRO A 99 11.53 -1.70 -15.27
C PRO A 99 12.85 -2.01 -14.53
N PRO A 100 13.94 -2.27 -15.25
CA PRO A 100 14.04 -2.28 -16.71
C PRO A 100 13.60 -3.61 -17.35
N SER A 101 13.61 -4.71 -16.60
CA SER A 101 13.33 -6.05 -17.15
C SER A 101 11.88 -6.16 -17.64
N ARG A 102 10.95 -5.52 -16.92
CA ARG A 102 9.49 -5.66 -17.11
C ARG A 102 9.02 -7.11 -17.07
N GLN A 103 9.76 -7.94 -16.34
CA GLN A 103 9.49 -9.36 -16.12
C GLN A 103 9.39 -9.62 -14.63
N TYR A 104 8.70 -10.70 -14.28
CA TYR A 104 8.77 -11.19 -12.91
C TYR A 104 10.19 -11.68 -12.59
N THR A 105 10.63 -11.44 -11.36
CA THR A 105 11.93 -11.86 -10.83
C THR A 105 11.77 -13.13 -10.01
N TYR A 106 12.58 -14.16 -10.28
CA TYR A 106 12.56 -15.39 -9.50
C TYR A 106 13.32 -15.23 -8.18
N LEU A 107 12.71 -15.65 -7.08
CA LEU A 107 13.19 -15.40 -5.71
C LEU A 107 14.00 -16.56 -5.09
N ASN A 108 14.31 -17.59 -5.87
CA ASN A 108 15.15 -18.72 -5.48
C ASN A 108 16.25 -19.01 -6.52
N ALA A 109 16.81 -17.96 -7.12
CA ALA A 109 18.03 -18.06 -7.92
C ALA A 109 18.70 -16.71 -8.14
N GLY A 110 20.01 -16.74 -8.42
CA GLY A 110 20.76 -15.59 -8.89
C GLY A 110 20.90 -14.49 -7.83
N PRO A 111 20.97 -13.21 -8.20
CA PRO A 111 21.20 -12.11 -7.27
C PRO A 111 19.98 -11.78 -6.38
N HIS A 112 18.83 -12.41 -6.64
CA HIS A 112 17.57 -12.21 -5.92
C HIS A 112 17.16 -13.41 -5.07
N ASP A 113 18.10 -14.34 -4.85
CA ASP A 113 17.86 -15.54 -4.05
C ASP A 113 17.63 -15.18 -2.58
N ILE A 114 16.39 -15.41 -2.13
CA ILE A 114 15.97 -15.34 -0.73
C ILE A 114 15.34 -16.67 -0.27
N GLY A 115 15.59 -17.75 -1.02
CA GLY A 115 15.09 -19.09 -0.72
C GLY A 115 13.58 -19.27 -0.85
N LEU A 116 12.92 -18.45 -1.69
CA LEU A 116 11.47 -18.52 -1.92
C LEU A 116 11.15 -18.99 -3.34
N ASP A 117 10.41 -20.10 -3.48
CA ASP A 117 9.92 -20.60 -4.78
C ASP A 117 8.75 -19.78 -5.32
N TYR A 118 9.01 -18.50 -5.59
CA TYR A 118 8.05 -17.51 -6.05
C TYR A 118 8.68 -16.60 -7.10
N TYR A 119 7.81 -16.00 -7.91
CA TYR A 119 8.11 -14.93 -8.84
C TYR A 119 7.51 -13.63 -8.32
N ALA A 120 8.29 -12.55 -8.26
CA ALA A 120 7.89 -11.23 -7.80
C ALA A 120 7.71 -10.21 -8.93
N CYS A 121 6.73 -9.33 -8.77
CA CYS A 121 6.46 -8.19 -9.65
C CYS A 121 6.10 -6.95 -8.84
N HIS A 122 6.89 -5.88 -8.98
CA HIS A 122 6.55 -4.60 -8.37
C HIS A 122 5.56 -3.81 -9.22
N ARG A 123 4.60 -3.16 -8.56
CA ARG A 123 3.71 -2.16 -9.15
C ARG A 123 4.23 -0.74 -8.95
N TYR A 124 5.53 -0.57 -9.12
CA TYR A 124 6.27 0.69 -9.12
C TYR A 124 7.65 0.47 -9.74
N ASP A 125 8.35 1.54 -10.07
CA ASP A 125 9.73 1.45 -10.58
C ASP A 125 10.69 1.04 -9.46
N SER A 126 11.14 -0.23 -9.49
CA SER A 126 12.09 -0.77 -8.52
C SER A 126 13.54 -0.59 -8.93
N SER A 127 13.83 0.06 -10.07
CA SER A 127 15.21 0.37 -10.45
C SER A 127 15.79 1.42 -9.49
N PHE A 128 16.93 1.08 -8.87
CA PHE A 128 17.68 1.91 -7.92
C PHE A 128 19.09 2.18 -8.43
#